data_AF-A0A9Q9K267-F1
#
_entry.id   AF-A0A9Q9K267-F1
#
_cell.length_a   1.000
_cell.length_b   1.000
_cell.length_c   1.000
_cell.angle_alpha   90.00
_cell.angle_beta   90.00
_cell.angle_gamma   90.00
#
_symmetry.space_group_name_H-M   'P 1'
#
loop_
_entity.id
_entity.type
_entity.pdbx_description
1 polymer ?
#
loop_
_entity_poly.entity_id
_entity_poly.type
_entity_poly.pdbx_seq_one_letter_code
_entity_poly.pdbx_strand_id
1 'polypeptide(L)'
;MWELIKIRADYEGWWLFDDWPEHIVETQTFSNDAAFFKAYESTIKKAKEHYCNHLVGKHNIYAFYNNCDIQYCEDCEEDLQIFYSFIVRKNKEIYLNMPLIN
;
A
#
# COMPACT_ATOMS: atom_id res chain seq x y z
N MET A 1 -7.47 3.00 -17.40
CA MET A 1 -6.15 3.41 -16.86
C MET A 1 -6.04 2.86 -15.45
N TRP A 2 -4.94 2.19 -15.15
CA TRP A 2 -4.64 1.65 -13.83
C TRP A 2 -3.60 2.49 -13.12
N GLU A 3 -3.70 2.56 -11.81
CA GLU A 3 -2.72 3.19 -10.93
C GLU A 3 -2.39 2.19 -9.81
N LEU A 4 -1.10 1.93 -9.61
CA LEU A 4 -0.57 1.23 -8.45
C LEU A 4 0.08 2.29 -7.56
N ILE A 5 -0.49 2.49 -6.38
CA ILE A 5 -0.16 3.60 -5.49
C ILE A 5 0.41 3.02 -4.21
N LYS A 6 1.58 3.50 -3.80
CA LYS A 6 2.17 3.19 -2.50
C LYS A 6 1.90 4.34 -1.55
N ILE A 7 1.32 4.03 -0.40
CA ILE A 7 1.15 4.98 0.70
C ILE A 7 2.07 4.63 1.86
N ARG A 8 2.48 5.65 2.62
CA ARG A 8 3.22 5.51 3.88
C ARG A 8 2.41 6.18 4.99
N ALA A 9 1.94 5.39 5.94
CA ALA A 9 1.11 5.88 7.05
C ALA A 9 1.43 5.11 8.33
N ASP A 10 1.06 5.66 9.47
CA ASP A 10 1.16 5.08 10.81
C ASP A 10 -0.03 4.17 11.18
N TYR A 11 -0.91 3.88 10.22
CA TYR A 11 -2.02 2.93 10.34
C TYR A 11 -2.11 2.06 9.08
N GLU A 12 -2.27 0.74 9.24
CA GLU A 12 -2.33 -0.21 8.12
C GLU A 12 -3.52 0.05 7.19
N GLY A 13 -4.61 0.56 7.77
CA GLY A 13 -5.88 0.84 7.11
C GLY A 13 -6.05 2.27 6.61
N TRP A 14 -4.99 3.11 6.58
CA TRP A 14 -5.15 4.56 6.33
C TRP A 14 -5.87 4.90 5.02
N TRP A 15 -5.80 4.00 4.02
CA TRP A 15 -6.54 4.11 2.76
C TRP A 15 -8.08 4.17 2.88
N LEU A 16 -8.62 3.86 4.06
CA LEU A 16 -10.05 3.95 4.37
C LEU A 16 -10.52 5.39 4.68
N PHE A 17 -9.60 6.32 4.97
CA PHE A 17 -9.90 7.71 5.29
C PHE A 17 -9.78 8.61 4.06
N ASP A 18 -10.53 9.70 3.99
CA ASP A 18 -10.58 10.57 2.81
C ASP A 18 -9.25 11.30 2.53
N ASP A 19 -8.41 11.46 3.54
CA ASP A 19 -7.10 12.12 3.50
C ASP A 19 -5.95 11.19 3.07
N TRP A 20 -6.23 9.91 2.83
CA TRP A 20 -5.22 8.95 2.37
C TRP A 20 -4.35 9.43 1.18
N PRO A 21 -4.84 10.26 0.22
CA PRO A 21 -4.00 10.74 -0.86
C PRO A 21 -2.81 11.60 -0.40
N GLU A 22 -2.88 12.19 0.78
CA GLU A 22 -1.79 12.97 1.38
C GLU A 22 -0.59 12.09 1.78
N HIS A 23 -0.83 10.78 1.94
CA HIS A 23 0.18 9.77 2.31
C HIS A 23 0.83 9.08 1.11
N ILE A 24 0.51 9.50 -0.12
CA ILE A 24 1.07 8.91 -1.33
C ILE A 24 2.56 9.23 -1.43
N VAL A 25 3.38 8.17 -1.48
CA VAL A 25 4.83 8.30 -1.68
C VAL A 25 5.28 7.84 -3.06
N GLU A 26 4.47 7.05 -3.77
CA GLU A 26 4.76 6.59 -5.13
C GLU A 26 3.48 6.26 -5.90
N THR A 27 3.42 6.63 -7.18
CA THR A 27 2.33 6.25 -8.08
C THR A 27 2.90 5.76 -9.41
N GLN A 28 2.50 4.56 -9.82
CA GLN A 28 2.82 4.00 -11.12
C GLN A 28 1.54 3.87 -11.95
N THR A 29 1.55 4.36 -13.20
CA THR A 29 0.38 4.36 -14.08
C THR A 29 0.54 3.39 -15.24
N PHE A 30 -0.54 2.69 -15.60
CA PHE A 30 -0.55 1.70 -16.68
C PHE A 30 -1.78 1.87 -17.58
N SER A 31 -1.55 1.81 -18.89
CA SER A 31 -2.63 1.93 -19.88
C SER A 31 -3.26 0.59 -20.26
N ASN A 32 -2.67 -0.54 -19.86
CA ASN A 32 -3.14 -1.88 -20.18
C ASN A 32 -3.12 -2.81 -18.97
N ASP A 33 -4.10 -3.72 -18.91
CA ASP A 33 -4.32 -4.63 -17.79
C ASP A 33 -3.15 -5.60 -17.60
N ALA A 34 -2.59 -6.15 -18.69
CA ALA A 34 -1.50 -7.12 -18.61
C ALA A 34 -0.24 -6.54 -17.96
N ALA A 35 0.16 -5.32 -18.34
CA ALA A 35 1.29 -4.61 -17.74
C ALA A 35 1.03 -4.28 -16.28
N PHE A 36 -0.20 -3.84 -15.95
CA PHE A 36 -0.60 -3.56 -14.58
C PHE A 36 -0.48 -4.80 -13.68
N PHE A 37 -1.12 -5.92 -14.05
CA PHE A 37 -1.10 -7.13 -13.22
C PHE A 37 0.32 -7.69 -13.06
N LYS A 38 1.14 -7.65 -14.11
CA LYS A 38 2.55 -8.04 -14.04
C LYS A 38 3.34 -7.14 -13.07
N ALA A 39 3.10 -5.83 -13.13
CA ALA A 39 3.75 -4.87 -12.24
C ALA A 39 3.29 -5.03 -10.79
N TYR A 40 1.99 -5.25 -10.57
CA TYR A 40 1.42 -5.51 -9.24
C TYR A 40 2.05 -6.75 -8.60
N GLU A 41 2.02 -7.89 -9.29
CA GLU A 41 2.62 -9.13 -8.79
C GLU A 41 4.11 -8.95 -8.47
N SER A 42 4.86 -8.34 -9.38
CA SER A 42 6.29 -8.07 -9.16
C SER A 42 6.53 -7.15 -7.96
N THR A 43 5.70 -6.12 -7.78
CA THR A 43 5.81 -5.16 -6.69
C THR A 43 5.54 -5.82 -5.35
N ILE A 44 4.47 -6.62 -5.24
CA ILE A 44 4.13 -7.33 -4.01
C ILE A 44 5.21 -8.37 -3.66
N LYS A 45 5.75 -9.10 -4.65
CA LYS A 45 6.86 -10.04 -4.41
C LYS A 45 8.12 -9.35 -3.90
N LYS A 46 8.52 -8.24 -4.52
CA LYS A 46 9.65 -7.42 -4.04
C LYS A 46 9.41 -6.86 -2.65
N ALA A 47 8.18 -6.42 -2.36
CA ALA A 47 7.83 -5.94 -1.02
C ALA A 47 7.95 -7.06 0.03
N LYS A 48 7.49 -8.28 -0.26
CA LYS A 48 7.68 -9.45 0.60
C LYS A 48 9.15 -9.80 0.87
N GLU A 49 10.05 -9.52 -0.08
CA GLU A 49 11.49 -9.72 0.09
C GLU A 49 12.16 -8.56 0.88
N HIS A 50 11.62 -7.35 0.75
CA HIS A 50 12.19 -6.13 1.33
C HIS A 50 11.75 -5.88 2.78
N TYR A 51 10.50 -6.17 3.10
CA TYR A 51 9.92 -5.93 4.41
C TYR A 51 9.90 -7.22 5.24
N CYS A 52 10.24 -7.12 6.53
CA CYS A 52 10.25 -8.25 7.45
C CYS A 52 8.85 -8.78 7.73
N ASN A 53 7.85 -7.90 7.74
CA ASN A 53 6.49 -8.25 8.11
C ASN A 53 5.47 -7.69 7.13
N HIS A 54 4.32 -8.35 7.06
CA HIS A 54 3.15 -7.83 6.35
C HIS A 54 1.86 -8.36 6.96
N LEU A 55 0.79 -7.60 6.72
CA LEU A 55 -0.59 -7.96 7.00
C LEU A 55 -1.37 -7.90 5.69
N VAL A 56 -2.41 -8.72 5.60
CA VAL A 56 -3.39 -8.66 4.52
C VAL A 56 -4.69 -8.17 5.12
N GLY A 57 -5.06 -6.94 4.80
CA GLY A 57 -6.27 -6.30 5.29
C GLY A 57 -7.50 -6.61 4.45
N LYS A 58 -8.53 -5.78 4.64
CA LYS A 58 -9.76 -5.84 3.84
C LYS A 58 -9.44 -5.73 2.34
N HIS A 59 -10.19 -6.46 1.52
CA HIS A 59 -10.05 -6.43 0.05
C HIS A 59 -8.67 -6.86 -0.48
N ASN A 60 -7.96 -7.71 0.27
CA ASN A 60 -6.63 -8.24 -0.09
C ASN A 60 -5.56 -7.14 -0.24
N ILE A 61 -5.74 -5.99 0.42
CA ILE A 61 -4.74 -4.92 0.44
C ILE A 61 -3.64 -5.30 1.41
N TYR A 62 -2.41 -5.31 0.90
CA TYR A 62 -1.22 -5.57 1.70
C TYR A 62 -0.77 -4.30 2.43
N ALA A 63 -0.42 -4.45 3.70
CA ALA A 63 0.28 -3.45 4.50
C ALA A 63 1.60 -4.06 4.98
N PHE A 64 2.72 -3.54 4.51
CA PHE A 64 4.07 -4.02 4.84
C PHE A 64 4.72 -3.14 5.89
N TYR A 65 5.56 -3.71 6.75
CA TYR A 65 6.27 -2.94 7.77
C TYR A 65 7.54 -3.62 8.25
N ASN A 66 8.43 -2.82 8.83
CA ASN A 66 9.64 -3.26 9.53
C ASN A 66 9.55 -2.75 10.98
N ASN A 67 9.85 -3.60 11.95
CA ASN A 67 9.77 -3.22 13.38
C ASN A 67 10.70 -2.05 13.76
N CYS A 68 11.71 -1.78 12.94
CA CYS A 68 12.64 -0.66 13.14
C CYS A 68 12.21 0.62 12.40
N ASP A 69 11.21 0.56 11.52
CA ASP A 69 10.67 1.72 10.80
C ASP A 69 9.45 2.24 11.56
N ILE A 70 9.72 3.09 12.55
CA ILE A 70 8.73 3.73 13.43
C ILE A 70 8.86 5.24 13.33
N GLN A 71 7.80 5.98 13.68
CA GLN A 71 7.79 7.43 13.68
C GLN A 71 7.15 7.94 14.96
N TYR A 72 7.80 8.91 15.61
CA TYR A 72 7.19 9.61 16.72
C TYR A 72 6.01 10.45 16.23
N CYS A 73 4.84 10.24 16.82
CA CYS A 73 3.65 11.03 16.58
C CYS A 73 3.49 12.05 17.72
N GLU A 74 3.58 13.34 17.39
CA GLU A 74 3.47 14.42 18.40
C GLU A 74 2.07 14.47 19.02
N ASP A 75 1.02 14.20 18.23
CA ASP A 75 -0.37 14.24 18.71
C ASP A 75 -0.70 13.07 19.66
N CYS A 76 -0.04 11.91 19.47
CA CYS A 76 -0.21 10.73 20.31
C CYS A 76 0.83 10.61 21.44
N GLU A 77 1.89 11.42 21.38
CA GLU A 77 3.07 11.37 22.25
C GLU A 77 3.76 9.99 22.32
N GLU A 78 3.68 9.19 21.24
CA GLU A 78 4.23 7.83 21.19
C GLU A 78 4.89 7.50 19.83
N ASP A 79 5.74 6.46 19.83
CA ASP A 79 6.34 5.92 18.60
C ASP A 79 5.36 4.97 17.91
N LEU A 80 4.89 5.35 16.72
CA LEU A 80 3.95 4.57 15.92
C LEU A 80 4.67 3.74 14.86
N GLN A 81 4.14 2.54 14.61
CA GLN A 81 4.60 1.67 13.53
C GLN A 81 4.21 2.25 12.17
N ILE A 82 5.18 2.33 11.25
CA ILE A 82 4.91 2.77 9.89
C ILE A 82 4.59 1.58 8.99
N PHE A 83 3.52 1.73 8.21
CA PHE A 83 3.03 0.79 7.23
C PHE A 83 3.14 1.35 5.82
N TYR A 84 3.46 0.45 4.89
CA TYR A 84 3.45 0.72 3.46
C TYR A 84 2.39 -0.11 2.78
N SER A 85 1.33 0.55 2.33
CA SER A 85 0.19 -0.13 1.70
C SER A 85 0.15 0.12 0.20
N PHE A 86 -0.28 -0.89 -0.56
CA PHE A 86 -0.37 -0.84 -2.03
C PHE A 86 -1.84 -0.77 -2.45
N ILE A 87 -2.26 0.43 -2.88
CA ILE A 87 -3.62 0.75 -3.29
C ILE A 87 -3.71 0.72 -4.80
N VAL A 88 -4.79 0.14 -5.32
CA VAL A 88 -5.03 0.04 -6.76
C VAL A 88 -6.19 0.95 -7.12
N ARG A 89 -6.01 1.76 -8.17
CA ARG A 89 -7.13 2.46 -8.82
C ARG A 89 -7.31 2.00 -10.26
N LYS A 90 -8.56 1.93 -10.68
CA LYS A 90 -8.96 1.75 -12.09
C LYS A 90 -9.87 2.91 -12.46
N ASN A 91 -9.47 3.68 -13.48
CA ASN A 91 -10.21 4.85 -13.96
C ASN A 91 -10.55 5.85 -12.84
N LYS A 92 -9.58 6.12 -11.95
CA LYS A 92 -9.69 7.00 -10.77
C LYS A 92 -10.52 6.46 -9.60
N GLU A 93 -11.10 5.28 -9.70
CA GLU A 93 -11.81 4.64 -8.59
C GLU A 93 -10.95 3.57 -7.94
N ILE A 94 -11.04 3.42 -6.62
CA ILE A 94 -10.34 2.35 -5.90
C ILE A 94 -10.87 1.00 -6.39
N TYR A 95 -9.96 0.11 -6.77
CA TYR A 95 -10.27 -1.22 -7.25
C TYR A 95 -9.96 -2.25 -6.18
N LEU A 96 -11.01 -2.89 -5.66
CA LEU A 96 -10.97 -3.75 -4.46
C LEU A 96 -10.89 -5.24 -4.75
N ASN A 97 -10.92 -5.64 -6.02
CA ASN A 97 -10.95 -7.05 -6.44
C ASN A 97 -9.57 -7.54 -6.86
N MET A 98 -8.55 -7.28 -6.02
CA MET A 98 -7.18 -7.73 -6.27
C MET A 98 -6.97 -9.16 -5.75
N PRO A 99 -6.24 -10.01 -6.50
CA PRO A 99 -5.87 -11.32 -6.02
C PRO A 99 -4.79 -11.23 -4.93
N LEU A 100 -4.78 -12.22 -4.03
CA LEU A 100 -3.61 -12.47 -3.19
C LEU A 100 -2.46 -12.99 -4.05
N ILE A 101 -1.28 -12.50 -3.78
CA ILE A 101 -0.03 -12.97 -4.37
C ILE A 101 0.60 -13.91 -3.35
N ASN A 102 0.76 -15.18 -3.73
CA ASN A 102 1.45 -16.19 -2.91
C ASN A 102 2.97 -16.02 -3.02
#